data_AF-A0A699XIH7-F1
#
_entry.id   AF-A0A699XIH7-F1
#
_cell.length_a   1.000
_cell.length_b   1.000
_cell.length_c   1.000
_cell.angle_alpha   90.00
_cell.angle_beta   90.00
_cell.angle_gamma   90.00
#
_symmetry.space_group_name_H-M   'P 1'
#
loop_
_entity.id
_entity.type
_entity.pdbx_description
1 polymer ?
#
loop_
_entity_poly.entity_id
_entity_poly.type
_entity_poly.pdbx_seq_one_letter_code
_entity_poly.pdbx_strand_id
1 'polypeptide(L)' 'NTDDEKRNRVAREVFDIYAPLAHRLGIGHIKWELEDLSFRYLEPEQYKQIAKLLHERRLDRERFITD' A
#
# COMPACT_ATOMS: atom_id res chain seq x y z
N ASN A 1 -21.74 -9.02 -5.32
CA ASN A 1 -21.17 -7.68 -5.54
C ASN A 1 -21.12 -6.80 -4.28
N THR A 2 -21.81 -7.14 -3.19
CA THR A 2 -21.80 -6.39 -1.93
C THR A 2 -20.45 -6.39 -1.19
N ASP A 3 -19.61 -7.39 -1.44
CA ASP A 3 -18.36 -7.54 -0.71
C ASP A 3 -17.25 -6.61 -1.22
N ASP A 4 -17.24 -6.28 -2.51
CA ASP A 4 -16.26 -5.34 -3.08
C ASP A 4 -16.56 -3.90 -2.66
N GLU A 5 -17.85 -3.52 -2.61
CA GLU A 5 -18.25 -2.23 -2.05
C GLU A 5 -17.92 -2.11 -0.56
N LYS A 6 -18.12 -3.19 0.21
CA LYS A 6 -17.71 -3.24 1.62
C LYS A 6 -16.19 -3.09 1.76
N ARG A 7 -15.41 -3.83 0.95
CA ARG A 7 -13.94 -3.73 0.95
C ARG A 7 -13.47 -2.33 0.60
N ASN A 8 -14.05 -1.69 -0.42
CA ASN A 8 -13.72 -0.32 -0.78
C ASN A 8 -14.08 0.68 0.33
N ARG A 9 -15.22 0.51 0.99
CA ARG A 9 -15.60 1.36 2.12
C ARG A 9 -14.63 1.23 3.30
N VAL A 10 -14.30 -0.01 3.67
CA VAL A 10 -13.35 -0.28 4.75
C VAL A 10 -11.97 0.25 4.38
N ALA A 11 -11.49 0.03 3.16
CA ALA A 11 -10.21 0.55 2.71
C ALA A 11 -10.16 2.08 2.76
N ARG A 12 -11.25 2.76 2.39
CA ARG A 12 -11.35 4.23 2.52
C ARG A 12 -11.30 4.66 3.99
N GLU A 13 -12.03 3.98 4.87
CA GLU A 13 -12.00 4.27 6.31
C GLU A 13 -10.59 4.06 6.90
N VAL A 14 -9.92 2.97 6.54
CA VAL A 14 -8.54 2.68 6.95
C VAL A 14 -7.58 3.78 6.51
N PHE A 15 -7.68 4.22 5.26
CA PHE A 15 -6.84 5.28 4.73
C PHE A 15 -7.11 6.65 5.38
N ASP A 16 -8.39 7.03 5.52
CA ASP A 16 -8.77 8.38 5.96
C ASP A 16 -8.69 8.55 7.50
N ILE A 17 -8.88 7.48 8.26
CA ILE A 17 -8.98 7.54 9.73
C ILE A 17 -7.82 6.79 10.39
N TYR A 18 -7.64 5.51 10.07
CA TYR A 18 -6.72 4.66 10.84
C TYR A 18 -5.25 4.90 10.51
N ALA A 19 -4.89 5.16 9.26
CA ALA A 19 -3.52 5.52 8.89
C ALA A 19 -3.06 6.84 9.53
N PRO A 20 -3.85 7.94 9.50
CA PRO A 20 -3.55 9.15 10.26
C PRO A 20 -3.50 8.93 11.78
N LEU A 21 -4.33 8.03 12.31
CA LEU A 21 -4.29 7.68 13.73
C LEU A 21 -2.99 6.97 14.11
N ALA A 22 -2.57 5.97 13.32
CA ALA A 22 -1.30 5.28 13.52
C ALA A 22 -0.11 6.25 13.45
N HIS A 23 -0.16 7.21 12.53
CA HIS A 23 0.82 8.29 12.45
C HIS A 23 0.85 9.13 13.72
N ARG A 24 -0.31 9.56 14.22
CA ARG A 24 -0.42 10.36 15.47
C ARG A 24 0.06 9.60 16.70
N LEU A 25 -0.10 8.28 16.72
CA LEU A 25 0.40 7.40 17.78
C LEU A 25 1.91 7.14 17.68
N GLY A 26 2.58 7.64 16.63
CA GLY A 26 4.01 7.43 16.41
C GLY A 26 4.36 6.04 15.90
N ILE A 27 3.38 5.25 15.44
CA ILE A 27 3.57 3.86 15.01
C ILE A 27 3.67 3.81 13.48
N GLY A 28 4.85 4.17 12.95
CA GLY A 28 5.09 4.28 11.51
C GLY A 28 4.91 2.98 10.73
N HIS A 29 5.30 1.84 11.31
CA HIS A 29 5.16 0.53 10.66
C HIS A 29 3.69 0.21 10.34
N ILE A 30 2.80 0.37 11.34
CA ILE A 30 1.37 0.11 11.18
C ILE A 30 0.75 1.09 10.19
N LYS A 31 1.15 2.37 10.22
CA LYS A 31 0.72 3.35 9.22
C LYS A 31 1.01 2.84 7.81
N TRP A 32 2.24 2.43 7.53
CA TRP A 32 2.63 1.96 6.19
C TRP A 32 1.87 0.72 5.75
N GLU A 33 1.67 -0.25 6.65
CA GLU A 33 0.86 -1.44 6.34
C GLU A 33 -0.59 -1.08 6.02
N LEU A 34 -1.19 -0.18 6.79
CA LEU A 34 -2.57 0.28 6.57
C LEU A 34 -2.70 1.07 5.26
N GLU A 35 -1.73 1.92 4.94
CA GLU A 35 -1.68 2.67 3.67
C GLU A 35 -1.54 1.73 2.47
N ASP A 36 -0.61 0.76 2.51
CA ASP A 36 -0.40 -0.18 1.40
C ASP A 36 -1.63 -1.08 1.18
N LEU A 37 -2.21 -1.59 2.27
CA LEU A 37 -3.41 -2.43 2.20
C LEU A 37 -4.60 -1.66 1.64
N SER A 38 -4.83 -0.43 2.11
CA SER A 38 -5.94 0.40 1.64
C SER A 38 -5.76 0.79 0.17
N PHE A 39 -4.54 1.16 -0.20
CA PHE A 39 -4.20 1.56 -1.56
C PHE A 39 -4.41 0.40 -2.55
N ARG A 40 -4.09 -0.84 -2.17
CA ARG A 40 -4.36 -2.03 -2.99
C ARG A 40 -5.84 -2.19 -3.36
N TYR A 41 -6.76 -1.86 -2.46
CA TYR A 41 -8.20 -1.99 -2.70
C TYR A 41 -8.79 -0.76 -3.37
N LEU A 42 -8.35 0.45 -2.98
CA LEU A 42 -8.87 1.70 -3.54
C LEU A 42 -8.40 1.93 -4.98
N GLU A 43 -7.13 1.62 -5.28
CA GLU A 43 -6.49 1.92 -6.56
C GLU A 43 -5.70 0.72 -7.10
N PRO A 44 -6.37 -0.40 -7.45
CA PRO A 44 -5.71 -1.65 -7.80
C PRO A 44 -4.81 -1.56 -9.03
N GLU A 45 -5.16 -0.73 -10.01
CA GLU A 45 -4.36 -0.57 -11.23
C GLU A 45 -3.06 0.21 -10.96
N GLN A 46 -3.12 1.28 -10.17
CA GLN A 46 -1.93 2.04 -9.77
C GLN A 46 -1.05 1.20 -8.85
N TYR A 47 -1.64 0.43 -7.95
CA TYR A 47 -0.92 -0.53 -7.10
C TYR A 47 -0.07 -1.50 -7.94
N LYS A 48 -0.68 -2.12 -8.97
CA LYS A 48 0.03 -3.05 -9.88
C LYS A 48 1.15 -2.36 -10.65
N GLN A 49 0.93 -1.13 -11.12
CA GLN A 49 1.96 -0.36 -11.82
C GLN A 49 3.17 -0.08 -10.92
N ILE A 50 2.94 0.38 -9.69
CA ILE A 50 4.01 0.65 -8.72
C ILE A 50 4.74 -0.63 -8.34
N ALA A 51 4.01 -1.73 -8.10
CA ALA A 51 4.59 -3.02 -7.80
C ALA A 51 5.49 -3.53 -8.94
N LYS A 52 5.06 -3.33 -10.20
CA LYS A 52 5.85 -3.67 -11.38
C LYS A 52 7.14 -2.83 -11.48
N LEU A 53 7.04 -1.52 -11.32
CA LEU A 53 8.20 -0.61 -11.34
C LEU A 53 9.19 -0.93 -10.22
N LEU A 54 8.70 -1.29 -9.03
CA LEU A 54 9.53 -1.71 -7.91
C LEU A 54 10.26 -3.02 -8.21
N HIS A 55 9.57 -3.98 -8.85
CA HIS A 55 10.15 -5.26 -9.24
C HIS A 55 11.24 -5.09 -10.31
N GLU A 56 10.99 -4.28 -11.34
CA GLU A 56 11.98 -3.98 -12.38
C GLU A 56 13.24 -3.35 -11.79
N ARG A 57 13.10 -2.35 -10.91
CA ARG A 57 14.25 -1.72 -10.25
C ARG A 57 14.99 -2.64 -9.28
N ARG A 58 14.31 -3.64 -8.70
CA ARG A 58 14.94 -4.61 -7.80
C ARG A 58 15.96 -5.47 -8.54
N LEU A 59 15.63 -5.92 -9.75
CA LEU A 59 16.54 -6.70 -10.60
C LEU A 59 17.79 -5.89 -10.97
N ASP A 60 17.62 -4.61 -11.28
CA ASP A 60 18.74 -3.71 -11.60
C ASP A 60 19.64 -3.47 -10.38
N ARG A 61 19.04 -3.33 -9.19
CA ARG A 61 19.77 -3.08 -7.94
C ARG A 61 20.52 -4.31 -7.43
N GLU A 62 19.95 -5.50 -7.56
CA GLU A 62 20.63 -6.76 -7.22
C GLU A 62 21.84 -7.01 -8.13
N ARG A 63 21.77 -6.63 -9.42
CA ARG A 63 22.93 -6.68 -10.32
C ARG A 63 24.05 -5.73 -9.92
N PHE A 64 23.71 -4.54 -9.42
CA PHE A 64 24.69 -3.52 -9.01
C PHE A 64 25.37 -3.78 -7.65
N ILE A 65 24.78 -4.61 -6.78
CA ILE A 65 25.35 -4.93 -5.45
C ILE A 65 26.26 -6.17 -5.51
N THR A 66 26.22 -6.92 -6.62
CA THR A 66 26.98 -8.17 -6.80
C THR A 66 28.30 -7.96 -7.58
N ASP A 67 28.66 -6.71 -7.89
CA ASP A 67 29.91 -6.28 -8.54
C ASP A 67 30.69 -5.36 -7.56
#